data_AF-A0A3D4X6Y6-F1
#
_entry.id   AF-A0A3D4X6Y6-F1
#
_cell.length_a   1.000
_cell.length_b   1.000
_cell.length_c   1.000
_cell.angle_alpha   90.00
_cell.angle_beta   90.00
_cell.angle_gamma   90.00
#
_symmetry.space_group_name_H-M   'P 1'
#
loop_
_entity.id
_entity.type
_entity.pdbx_description
1 polymer ?
#
loop_
_entity_poly.entity_id
_entity_poly.type
_entity_poly.pdbx_seq_one_letter_code
_entity_poly.pdbx_strand_id
1 'polypeptide(L)'
;MANIYTKEFYELLDAAVTEAEKKGITVDLNMGSGWNANSQFVKLEDSMGNMALGRKTLGGSVLDASPTVHDPKPEKSIFYDGNTKKDEWSKEDVWQQGVLVAELTGEKGKKYETKTSPMAGITSAYNEFIDADGKKITYESPVQISTTNSVFVDAGDARIQNGNLTLNKNDITVTSGKQYEVIAMYYLPTGARGIDSEKRPGL
;
A
#
# COMPACT_ATOMS: atom_id res chain seq x y z
N MET A 1 20.39 -13.93 -20.47
CA MET A 1 20.61 -12.62 -19.82
C MET A 1 21.82 -12.78 -18.89
N ALA A 2 22.70 -11.77 -18.79
CA ALA A 2 23.93 -11.89 -18.01
C ALA A 2 23.62 -11.88 -16.51
N ASN A 3 23.86 -13.00 -15.83
CA ASN A 3 23.73 -13.10 -14.39
C ASN A 3 24.92 -12.35 -13.74
N ILE A 4 24.63 -11.23 -13.10
CA ILE A 4 25.63 -10.38 -12.41
C ILE A 4 26.12 -10.96 -11.08
N TYR A 5 25.60 -12.11 -10.67
CA TYR A 5 25.99 -12.79 -9.43
C TYR A 5 26.92 -13.99 -9.70
N THR A 6 27.60 -14.01 -10.84
CA THR A 6 28.57 -15.04 -11.19
C THR A 6 29.97 -14.68 -10.71
N LYS A 7 30.81 -15.71 -10.50
CA LYS A 7 32.24 -15.52 -10.19
C LYS A 7 32.94 -14.67 -11.25
N GLU A 8 32.64 -14.93 -12.52
CA GLU A 8 33.20 -14.21 -13.67
C GLU A 8 32.85 -12.71 -13.64
N PHE A 9 31.61 -12.36 -13.29
CA PHE A 9 31.23 -10.94 -13.15
C PHE A 9 32.04 -10.24 -12.05
N TYR A 10 32.20 -10.88 -10.89
CA TYR A 10 32.96 -10.30 -9.79
C TYR A 10 34.46 -10.18 -10.09
N GLU A 11 35.04 -11.14 -10.82
CA GLU A 11 36.44 -11.05 -11.28
C GLU A 11 36.66 -9.88 -12.25
N LEU A 12 35.70 -9.64 -13.16
CA LEU A 12 35.75 -8.49 -14.06
C LEU A 12 35.53 -7.16 -13.33
N LEU A 13 34.62 -7.12 -12.36
CA LEU A 13 34.38 -5.94 -11.53
C LEU A 13 35.65 -5.57 -10.73
N ASP A 14 36.29 -6.56 -10.10
CA ASP A 14 37.53 -6.38 -9.33
C ASP A 14 38.67 -5.85 -10.22
N ALA A 15 38.84 -6.42 -11.41
CA ALA A 15 39.82 -5.93 -12.38
C ALA A 15 39.56 -4.48 -12.82
N ALA A 16 38.29 -4.11 -13.04
CA ALA A 16 37.90 -2.76 -13.42
C ALA A 16 38.12 -1.73 -12.31
N VAL A 17 37.74 -2.07 -11.07
CA VAL A 17 37.98 -1.22 -9.89
C VAL A 17 39.48 -1.03 -9.66
N THR A 18 40.25 -2.12 -9.71
CA THR A 18 41.72 -2.08 -9.55
C THR A 18 42.39 -1.16 -10.58
N GLU A 19 41.96 -1.21 -11.85
CA GLU A 19 42.53 -0.36 -12.90
C GLU A 19 42.11 1.11 -12.74
N ALA A 20 40.89 1.38 -12.26
CA ALA A 20 40.44 2.74 -11.95
C ALA A 20 41.24 3.35 -10.80
N GLU A 21 41.50 2.59 -9.74
CA GLU A 21 42.33 3.02 -8.60
C GLU A 21 43.76 3.39 -9.03
N LYS A 22 44.40 2.57 -9.87
CA LYS A 22 45.73 2.87 -10.43
C LYS A 22 45.77 4.19 -11.19
N LYS A 23 44.64 4.64 -11.75
CA LYS A 23 44.51 5.89 -12.50
C LYS A 23 44.03 7.06 -11.63
N GLY A 24 43.88 6.85 -10.32
CA GLY A 24 43.36 7.87 -9.41
C GLY A 24 41.88 8.20 -9.65
N ILE A 25 41.12 7.28 -10.26
CA ILE A 25 39.68 7.45 -10.51
C ILE A 25 38.92 6.80 -9.37
N THR A 26 38.02 7.56 -8.73
CA THR A 26 37.09 7.02 -7.73
C THR A 26 35.94 6.30 -8.44
N VAL A 27 35.67 5.06 -8.02
CA VAL A 27 34.52 4.28 -8.51
C VAL A 27 33.39 4.38 -7.47
N ASP A 28 32.21 4.80 -7.93
CA ASP A 28 30.98 4.78 -7.16
C ASP A 28 30.07 3.68 -7.74
N LEU A 29 29.61 2.76 -6.88
CA LEU A 29 28.78 1.64 -7.27
C LEU A 29 27.39 1.81 -6.66
N ASN A 30 26.36 1.67 -7.48
CA ASN A 30 24.98 1.79 -7.03
C ASN A 30 24.65 0.72 -5.96
N MET A 31 23.83 1.09 -4.97
CA MET A 31 23.29 0.17 -3.96
C MET A 31 22.13 -0.65 -4.56
N GLY A 32 22.46 -1.60 -5.43
CA GLY A 32 21.49 -2.46 -6.10
C GLY A 32 21.89 -2.78 -7.54
N SER A 33 21.17 -3.71 -8.16
CA SER A 33 21.44 -4.08 -9.54
C SER A 33 20.69 -3.19 -10.53
N GLY A 34 21.41 -2.52 -11.43
CA GLY A 34 20.81 -1.69 -12.48
C GLY A 34 20.54 -0.24 -12.04
N TRP A 35 19.65 0.44 -12.76
CA TRP A 35 19.30 1.85 -12.52
C TRP A 35 18.43 2.04 -11.26
N ASN A 36 17.69 1.01 -10.88
CA ASN A 36 16.79 1.03 -9.72
C ASN A 36 17.47 0.26 -8.57
N ALA A 37 17.45 0.80 -7.35
CA ALA A 37 18.00 0.16 -6.16
C ALA A 37 17.15 -1.05 -5.71
N ASN A 38 17.05 -2.08 -6.55
CA ASN A 38 16.29 -3.30 -6.31
C ASN A 38 17.20 -4.51 -6.17
N SER A 39 16.69 -5.56 -5.51
CA SER A 39 17.41 -6.82 -5.34
C SER A 39 16.42 -7.98 -5.35
N GLN A 40 16.79 -9.06 -6.06
CA GLN A 40 16.02 -10.31 -6.08
C GLN A 40 16.00 -11.05 -4.73
N PHE A 41 16.80 -10.60 -3.76
CA PHE A 41 16.89 -11.19 -2.43
C PHE A 41 16.01 -10.46 -1.39
N VAL A 42 15.39 -9.35 -1.76
CA VAL A 42 14.39 -8.68 -0.90
C VAL A 42 13.13 -9.55 -0.90
N LYS A 43 12.74 -10.01 0.29
CA LYS A 43 11.49 -10.73 0.45
C LYS A 43 10.32 -9.77 0.46
N LEU A 44 9.12 -10.31 0.25
CA LEU A 44 7.91 -9.50 0.30
C LEU A 44 7.76 -8.79 1.66
N GLU A 45 7.99 -9.51 2.76
CA GLU A 45 7.97 -8.94 4.11
C GLU A 45 8.98 -7.80 4.34
N ASP A 46 10.06 -7.75 3.56
CA ASP A 46 11.13 -6.75 3.67
C ASP A 46 10.99 -5.63 2.62
N SER A 47 9.95 -5.69 1.77
CA SER A 47 9.75 -4.75 0.67
C SER A 47 8.85 -3.57 1.06
N MET A 48 9.15 -2.39 0.52
CA MET A 48 8.22 -1.25 0.60
C MET A 48 6.95 -1.63 -0.18
N GLY A 49 5.80 -1.64 0.50
CA GLY A 49 4.49 -1.89 -0.11
C GLY A 49 3.71 -0.59 -0.32
N ASN A 50 2.71 -0.64 -1.21
CA ASN A 50 1.69 0.40 -1.26
C ASN A 50 0.66 0.11 -0.18
N MET A 51 0.16 1.18 0.44
CA MET A 51 -1.04 1.05 1.25
C MET A 51 -2.26 0.92 0.35
N ALA A 52 -3.02 -0.16 0.55
CA ALA A 52 -4.43 -0.22 0.17
C ALA A 52 -5.30 0.12 1.38
N LEU A 53 -6.51 0.55 1.08
CA LEU A 53 -7.51 0.89 2.09
C LEU A 53 -8.77 0.10 1.80
N GLY A 54 -9.44 -0.40 2.82
CA GLY A 54 -10.86 -0.72 2.75
C GLY A 54 -11.63 0.34 3.51
N ARG A 55 -12.74 0.84 2.97
CA ARG A 55 -13.54 1.87 3.66
C ARG A 55 -15.02 1.51 3.75
N LYS A 56 -15.63 1.84 4.88
CA LYS A 56 -17.07 1.74 5.09
C LYS A 56 -17.57 2.77 6.09
N THR A 57 -18.62 3.48 5.73
CA THR A 57 -19.32 4.39 6.65
C THR A 57 -20.43 3.65 7.38
N LEU A 58 -20.49 3.79 8.70
CA LEU A 58 -21.53 3.27 9.58
C LEU A 58 -22.28 4.41 10.27
N GLY A 59 -23.58 4.23 10.51
CA GLY A 59 -24.34 5.10 11.40
C GLY A 59 -24.05 4.77 12.87
N GLY A 60 -24.06 5.77 13.74
CA GLY A 60 -23.77 5.59 15.16
C GLY A 60 -24.74 4.62 15.84
N SER A 61 -26.01 4.56 15.43
CA SER A 61 -26.97 3.57 15.95
C SER A 61 -26.58 2.12 15.63
N VAL A 62 -25.92 1.89 14.49
CA VAL A 62 -25.41 0.55 14.11
C VAL A 62 -24.23 0.17 15.01
N LEU A 63 -23.34 1.13 15.26
CA LEU A 63 -22.14 0.94 16.08
C LEU A 63 -22.45 0.82 17.57
N ASP A 64 -23.53 1.47 18.04
CA ASP A 64 -24.01 1.37 19.41
C ASP A 64 -24.71 0.03 19.68
N ALA A 65 -25.41 -0.50 18.66
CA ALA A 65 -26.07 -1.81 18.73
C ALA A 65 -25.10 -3.00 18.73
N SER A 66 -23.90 -2.84 18.17
CA SER A 66 -22.88 -3.88 18.10
C SER A 66 -21.48 -3.28 18.22
N PRO A 67 -20.68 -3.68 19.23
CA PRO A 67 -19.28 -3.26 19.32
C PRO A 67 -18.40 -3.92 18.26
N THR A 68 -18.90 -4.94 17.58
CA THR A 68 -18.18 -5.64 16.51
C THR A 68 -18.48 -4.98 15.17
N VAL A 69 -17.41 -4.61 14.46
CA VAL A 69 -17.45 -4.09 13.09
C VAL A 69 -16.76 -5.07 12.15
N HIS A 70 -17.36 -5.29 10.99
CA HIS A 70 -16.75 -6.07 9.91
C HIS A 70 -15.72 -5.22 9.18
N ASP A 71 -14.54 -5.80 8.95
CA ASP A 71 -13.48 -5.11 8.24
C ASP A 71 -13.89 -4.89 6.77
N PRO A 72 -13.81 -3.65 6.27
CA PRO A 72 -14.06 -3.40 4.86
C PRO A 72 -12.99 -4.09 4.00
N LYS A 73 -13.42 -4.67 2.87
CA LYS A 73 -12.53 -5.35 1.93
C LYS A 73 -11.45 -4.38 1.39
N PRO A 74 -10.25 -4.87 1.07
CA PRO A 74 -9.21 -4.03 0.50
C PRO A 74 -9.62 -3.45 -0.86
N GLU A 75 -9.21 -2.21 -1.10
CA GLU A 75 -9.37 -1.48 -2.36
C GLU A 75 -7.99 -1.03 -2.84
N LYS A 76 -7.64 -1.38 -4.07
CA LYS A 76 -6.38 -0.99 -4.71
C LYS A 76 -6.61 0.15 -5.69
N SER A 77 -5.63 1.04 -5.82
CA SER A 77 -5.67 2.06 -6.87
C SER A 77 -5.69 1.44 -8.27
N ILE A 78 -6.33 2.08 -9.24
CA ILE A 78 -6.22 1.69 -10.67
C ILE A 78 -4.80 1.85 -11.25
N PHE A 79 -3.90 2.50 -10.49
CA PHE A 79 -2.48 2.63 -10.82
C PHE A 79 -1.62 1.55 -10.17
N TYR A 80 -2.22 0.67 -9.38
CA TYR A 80 -1.50 -0.41 -8.73
C TYR A 80 -0.95 -1.40 -9.76
N ASP A 81 0.34 -1.71 -9.62
CA ASP A 81 1.04 -2.70 -10.43
C ASP A 81 1.48 -3.86 -9.54
N GLY A 82 1.08 -5.06 -9.96
CA GLY A 82 1.40 -6.30 -9.27
C GLY A 82 2.80 -6.81 -9.61
N ASN A 83 3.12 -8.01 -9.13
CA ASN A 83 4.44 -8.61 -9.38
C ASN A 83 4.67 -9.03 -10.85
N THR A 84 3.62 -9.39 -11.60
CA THR A 84 3.76 -9.86 -12.99
C THR A 84 3.01 -9.01 -14.02
N LYS A 85 1.96 -8.30 -13.62
CA LYS A 85 1.20 -7.39 -14.47
C LYS A 85 0.45 -6.32 -13.67
N LYS A 86 0.07 -5.26 -14.39
CA LYS A 86 -0.84 -4.24 -13.89
C LYS A 86 -2.10 -4.89 -13.32
N ASP A 87 -2.56 -4.35 -12.19
CA ASP A 87 -3.77 -4.78 -11.49
C ASP A 87 -3.71 -6.16 -10.84
N GLU A 88 -2.60 -6.89 -10.92
CA GLU A 88 -2.46 -8.22 -10.32
C GLU A 88 -2.19 -8.19 -8.82
N TRP A 89 -3.03 -8.90 -8.08
CA TRP A 89 -2.84 -9.20 -6.66
C TRP A 89 -3.55 -10.50 -6.35
N SER A 90 -3.05 -11.21 -5.35
CA SER A 90 -3.73 -12.35 -4.75
C SER A 90 -4.19 -11.94 -3.34
N LYS A 91 -5.28 -12.55 -2.85
CA LYS A 91 -5.81 -12.24 -1.51
C LYS A 91 -4.83 -12.67 -0.41
N GLU A 92 -4.05 -13.71 -0.69
CA GLU A 92 -3.04 -14.29 0.19
C GLU A 92 -1.86 -13.32 0.43
N ASP A 93 -1.61 -12.42 -0.52
CA ASP A 93 -0.54 -11.43 -0.42
C ASP A 93 -0.99 -10.12 0.27
N VAL A 94 -2.29 -9.97 0.57
CA VAL A 94 -2.83 -8.78 1.23
C VAL A 94 -2.76 -8.93 2.73
N TRP A 95 -2.00 -8.08 3.39
CA TRP A 95 -1.82 -8.17 4.85
C TRP A 95 -2.46 -6.99 5.54
N GLN A 96 -3.47 -7.25 6.36
CA GLN A 96 -4.06 -6.22 7.21
C GLN A 96 -2.99 -5.70 8.18
N GLN A 97 -2.87 -4.39 8.26
CA GLN A 97 -1.95 -3.68 9.17
C GLN A 97 -2.69 -3.14 10.40
N GLY A 98 -3.99 -2.88 10.26
CA GLY A 98 -4.84 -2.47 11.36
C GLY A 98 -6.15 -1.87 10.86
N VAL A 99 -6.97 -1.45 11.81
CA VAL A 99 -8.28 -0.85 11.55
C VAL A 99 -8.42 0.43 12.34
N LEU A 100 -8.75 1.51 11.63
CA LEU A 100 -9.13 2.79 12.21
C LEU A 100 -10.66 2.89 12.22
N VAL A 101 -11.23 3.20 13.37
CA VAL A 101 -12.64 3.62 13.48
C VAL A 101 -12.65 5.05 13.98
N ALA A 102 -13.30 5.96 13.25
CA ALA A 102 -13.30 7.38 13.57
C ALA A 102 -14.64 8.04 13.27
N GLU A 103 -15.07 8.98 14.11
CA GLU A 103 -16.24 9.82 13.81
C GLU A 103 -15.96 10.69 12.58
N LEU A 104 -16.94 10.77 11.66
CA LEU A 104 -16.95 11.75 10.58
C LEU A 104 -17.34 13.13 11.13
N THR A 105 -16.51 14.13 10.86
CA THR A 105 -16.78 15.52 11.26
C THR A 105 -17.95 16.16 10.49
N GLY A 106 -18.29 15.60 9.33
CA GLY A 106 -19.23 16.19 8.36
C GLY A 106 -18.55 17.13 7.36
N GLU A 107 -17.29 17.50 7.59
CA GLU A 107 -16.50 18.29 6.65
C GLU A 107 -15.98 17.41 5.51
N LYS A 108 -16.03 17.97 4.29
CA LYS A 108 -15.49 17.36 3.08
C LYS A 108 -14.34 18.22 2.56
N GLY A 109 -13.28 17.57 2.13
CA GLY A 109 -12.20 18.23 1.39
C GLY A 109 -12.66 18.70 0.00
N LYS A 110 -11.76 19.39 -0.70
CA LYS A 110 -12.00 19.75 -2.11
C LYS A 110 -12.22 18.49 -2.95
N LYS A 111 -13.11 18.58 -3.94
CA LYS A 111 -13.34 17.47 -4.88
C LYS A 111 -12.04 17.08 -5.57
N TYR A 112 -11.90 15.80 -5.86
CA TYR A 112 -10.80 15.32 -6.67
C TYR A 112 -11.02 15.77 -8.12
N GLU A 113 -10.02 16.44 -8.68
CA GLU A 113 -10.07 16.98 -10.04
C GLU A 113 -8.81 16.58 -10.80
N THR A 114 -8.97 16.27 -12.09
CA THR A 114 -7.84 16.04 -12.98
C THR A 114 -7.00 17.31 -13.07
N LYS A 115 -5.68 17.16 -13.02
CA LYS A 115 -4.75 18.30 -13.13
C LYS A 115 -4.03 18.26 -14.46
N THR A 116 -3.81 19.42 -15.07
CA THR A 116 -2.96 19.52 -16.26
C THR A 116 -1.54 19.85 -15.84
N SER A 117 -0.61 18.96 -16.18
CA SER A 117 0.83 19.18 -16.05
C SER A 117 1.41 19.70 -17.38
N PRO A 118 2.25 20.74 -17.37
CA PRO A 118 2.94 21.21 -18.59
C PRO A 118 3.82 20.14 -19.25
N MET A 119 4.31 19.15 -18.47
CA MET A 119 5.21 18.09 -18.96
C MET A 119 4.49 16.77 -19.25
N ALA A 120 3.38 16.49 -18.56
CA ALA A 120 2.72 15.17 -18.59
C ALA A 120 1.28 15.21 -19.14
N GLY A 121 0.76 16.39 -19.52
CA GLY A 121 -0.61 16.53 -19.99
C GLY A 121 -1.64 16.39 -18.87
N ILE A 122 -2.86 15.95 -19.20
CA ILE A 122 -3.94 15.73 -18.21
C ILE A 122 -3.59 14.50 -17.36
N THR A 123 -3.50 14.70 -16.05
CA THR A 123 -3.25 13.67 -15.04
C THR A 123 -4.55 13.30 -14.33
N SER A 124 -4.67 12.02 -13.93
CA SER A 124 -5.83 11.52 -13.19
C SER A 124 -6.04 12.29 -11.88
N ALA A 125 -7.28 12.26 -11.39
CA ALA A 125 -7.65 12.80 -10.09
C ALA A 125 -7.22 11.91 -8.91
N TYR A 126 -6.66 10.71 -9.18
CA TYR A 126 -6.16 9.74 -8.19
C TYR A 126 -7.20 9.29 -7.15
N ASN A 127 -8.47 9.23 -7.55
CA ASN A 127 -9.61 8.89 -6.70
C ASN A 127 -10.34 7.60 -7.14
N GLU A 128 -9.74 6.83 -8.04
CA GLU A 128 -10.29 5.62 -8.63
C GLU A 128 -9.59 4.37 -8.08
N PHE A 129 -10.40 3.42 -7.64
CA PHE A 129 -9.98 2.19 -6.97
C PHE A 129 -10.74 0.99 -7.51
N ILE A 130 -10.23 -0.21 -7.23
CA ILE A 130 -10.84 -1.50 -7.53
C ILE A 130 -10.86 -2.30 -6.23
N ASP A 131 -12.03 -2.80 -5.83
CA ASP A 131 -12.14 -3.65 -4.64
C ASP A 131 -11.70 -5.10 -4.89
N ALA A 132 -11.66 -5.90 -3.82
CA ALA A 132 -11.33 -7.33 -3.85
C ALA A 132 -12.25 -8.19 -4.73
N ASP A 133 -13.42 -7.70 -5.15
CA ASP A 133 -14.35 -8.39 -6.05
C ASP A 133 -14.23 -7.88 -7.50
N GLY A 134 -13.32 -6.93 -7.77
CA GLY A 134 -13.08 -6.36 -9.09
C GLY A 134 -14.00 -5.18 -9.45
N LYS A 135 -14.81 -4.70 -8.50
CA LYS A 135 -15.71 -3.56 -8.73
C LYS A 135 -14.93 -2.24 -8.62
N LYS A 136 -15.19 -1.34 -9.56
CA LYS A 136 -14.64 0.02 -9.54
C LYS A 136 -15.31 0.87 -8.46
N ILE A 137 -14.50 1.62 -7.73
CA ILE A 137 -14.90 2.58 -6.71
C ILE A 137 -14.29 3.93 -7.07
N THR A 138 -15.08 4.99 -6.94
CA THR A 138 -14.61 6.37 -7.14
C THR A 138 -15.04 7.23 -5.98
N TYR A 139 -14.09 7.89 -5.33
CA TYR A 139 -14.38 8.82 -4.25
C TYR A 139 -14.56 10.23 -4.79
N GLU A 140 -15.61 10.93 -4.38
CA GLU A 140 -15.88 12.30 -4.84
C GLU A 140 -14.90 13.32 -4.25
N SER A 141 -14.62 13.20 -2.95
CA SER A 141 -13.74 14.10 -2.21
C SER A 141 -13.16 13.41 -0.97
N PRO A 142 -12.09 13.95 -0.36
CA PRO A 142 -11.66 13.52 0.96
C PRO A 142 -12.77 13.72 2.00
N VAL A 143 -12.83 12.83 2.97
CA VAL A 143 -13.63 13.00 4.19
C VAL A 143 -12.72 13.40 5.33
N GLN A 144 -13.23 14.19 6.28
CA GLN A 144 -12.48 14.55 7.46
C GLN A 144 -12.99 13.77 8.68
N ILE A 145 -12.08 13.03 9.29
CA ILE A 145 -12.30 12.22 10.48
C ILE A 145 -11.85 12.96 11.74
N SER A 146 -12.48 12.65 12.86
CA SER A 146 -12.13 13.19 14.17
C SER A 146 -10.87 12.53 14.72
N THR A 147 -9.84 13.31 15.03
CA THR A 147 -8.62 12.81 15.70
C THR A 147 -8.82 12.59 17.19
N THR A 148 -9.89 13.13 17.78
CA THR A 148 -10.19 13.00 19.21
C THR A 148 -11.26 11.96 19.51
N ASN A 149 -12.07 11.59 18.53
CA ASN A 149 -13.06 10.51 18.63
C ASN A 149 -12.75 9.43 17.59
N SER A 150 -11.60 8.80 17.76
CA SER A 150 -11.11 7.72 16.91
C SER A 150 -10.23 6.75 17.68
N VAL A 151 -10.13 5.55 17.14
CA VAL A 151 -9.26 4.49 17.64
C VAL A 151 -8.59 3.79 16.46
N PHE A 152 -7.29 3.55 16.59
CA PHE A 152 -6.57 2.64 15.71
C PHE A 152 -6.24 1.36 16.48
N VAL A 153 -6.53 0.21 15.87
CA VAL A 153 -6.23 -1.10 16.41
C VAL A 153 -5.30 -1.82 15.44
N ASP A 154 -4.13 -2.19 15.94
CA ASP A 154 -3.11 -2.92 15.16
C ASP A 154 -3.60 -4.33 14.80
N ALA A 155 -3.24 -4.84 13.63
CA ALA A 155 -3.64 -6.17 13.17
C ALA A 155 -3.19 -7.32 14.09
N GLY A 156 -2.12 -7.13 14.89
CA GLY A 156 -1.67 -8.09 15.89
C GLY A 156 -2.51 -8.11 17.17
N ASP A 157 -3.45 -7.18 17.35
CA ASP A 157 -4.30 -7.09 18.53
C ASP A 157 -5.36 -8.19 18.52
N ALA A 158 -5.55 -8.85 19.67
CA ALA A 158 -6.52 -9.93 19.84
C ALA A 158 -7.98 -9.51 19.58
N ARG A 159 -8.28 -8.20 19.52
CA ARG A 159 -9.58 -7.65 19.15
C ARG A 159 -9.92 -7.81 17.67
N ILE A 160 -8.93 -8.04 16.81
CA ILE A 160 -9.12 -8.29 15.38
C ILE A 160 -9.06 -9.80 15.15
N GLN A 161 -10.20 -10.40 14.80
CA GLN A 161 -10.31 -11.83 14.54
C GLN A 161 -11.25 -12.12 13.37
N ASN A 162 -10.80 -12.96 12.44
CA ASN A 162 -11.58 -13.44 11.30
C ASN A 162 -12.24 -12.30 10.48
N GLY A 163 -11.52 -11.19 10.28
CA GLY A 163 -12.01 -10.02 9.54
C GLY A 163 -13.04 -9.17 10.30
N ASN A 164 -12.99 -9.22 11.64
CA ASN A 164 -13.84 -8.40 12.49
C ASN A 164 -13.00 -7.74 13.58
N LEU A 165 -13.25 -6.46 13.81
CA LEU A 165 -12.76 -5.73 14.98
C LEU A 165 -13.86 -5.67 16.04
N THR A 166 -13.55 -6.05 17.28
CA THR A 166 -14.41 -5.79 18.44
C THR A 166 -13.89 -4.60 19.23
N LEU A 167 -14.67 -3.52 19.27
CA LEU A 167 -14.35 -2.30 20.00
C LEU A 167 -14.57 -2.47 21.51
N ASN A 168 -13.67 -1.87 22.29
CA ASN A 168 -13.90 -1.69 23.72
C ASN A 168 -14.86 -0.52 23.94
N LYS A 169 -15.55 -0.55 25.09
CA LYS A 169 -16.52 0.49 25.49
C LYS A 169 -15.97 1.92 25.46
N ASN A 170 -14.66 2.10 25.69
CA ASN A 170 -14.04 3.42 25.80
C ASN A 170 -13.14 3.76 24.60
N ASP A 171 -13.13 2.94 23.54
CA ASP A 171 -12.29 3.20 22.36
C ASP A 171 -12.76 4.47 21.63
N ILE A 172 -14.09 4.68 21.55
CA ILE A 172 -14.73 5.85 20.95
C ILE A 172 -16.01 6.18 21.69
N THR A 173 -16.47 7.43 21.59
CA THR A 173 -17.80 7.85 22.04
C THR A 173 -18.79 7.73 20.88
N VAL A 174 -19.67 6.74 20.94
CA VAL A 174 -20.68 6.50 19.92
C VAL A 174 -21.91 7.38 20.16
N THR A 175 -22.33 8.13 19.14
CA THR A 175 -23.53 8.97 19.16
C THR A 175 -24.44 8.56 18.01
N SER A 176 -25.69 8.19 18.31
CA SER A 176 -26.63 7.61 17.34
C SER A 176 -26.89 8.47 16.09
N GLY A 177 -26.87 9.80 16.23
CA GLY A 177 -27.05 10.75 15.12
C GLY A 177 -25.79 11.07 14.32
N LYS A 178 -24.65 10.44 14.63
CA LYS A 178 -23.37 10.65 13.94
C LYS A 178 -23.05 9.50 12.99
N GLN A 179 -22.07 9.74 12.12
CA GLN A 179 -21.52 8.71 11.24
C GLN A 179 -20.07 8.45 11.61
N TYR A 180 -19.62 7.22 11.39
CA TYR A 180 -18.28 6.76 11.68
C TYR A 180 -17.72 6.09 10.45
N GLU A 181 -16.46 6.37 10.15
CA GLU A 181 -15.72 5.70 9.10
C GLU A 181 -14.92 4.56 9.71
N VAL A 182 -15.09 3.36 9.18
CA VAL A 182 -14.21 2.21 9.41
C VAL A 182 -13.25 2.15 8.23
N ILE A 183 -11.96 2.23 8.52
CA ILE A 183 -10.88 2.20 7.54
C ILE A 183 -9.96 1.04 7.91
N ALA A 184 -10.00 -0.05 7.14
CA ALA A 184 -9.02 -1.11 7.26
C ALA A 184 -7.80 -0.76 6.40
N MET A 185 -6.62 -0.79 7.00
CA MET A 185 -5.36 -0.53 6.33
C MET A 185 -4.76 -1.87 5.91
N TYR A 186 -4.43 -1.98 4.63
CA TYR A 186 -3.84 -3.18 4.06
C TYR A 186 -2.50 -2.82 3.44
N TYR A 187 -1.52 -3.67 3.71
CA TYR A 187 -0.31 -3.75 2.93
C TYR A 187 -0.63 -4.52 1.64
N LEU A 188 -0.28 -3.91 0.51
CA LEU A 188 -0.16 -4.61 -0.75
C LEU A 188 1.31 -4.76 -1.12
N PRO A 189 1.72 -5.95 -1.59
CA PRO A 189 2.99 -6.12 -2.29
C PRO A 189 3.11 -5.06 -3.35
N THR A 190 4.21 -4.34 -3.40
CA THR A 190 4.51 -3.57 -4.60
C THR A 190 5.89 -3.88 -5.04
N GLY A 191 6.00 -4.32 -6.30
CA GLY A 191 7.21 -4.13 -7.07
C GLY A 191 8.52 -4.49 -6.37
N ALA A 192 8.58 -5.58 -5.58
CA ALA A 192 9.86 -6.22 -5.26
C ALA A 192 10.58 -6.70 -6.53
N ARG A 193 9.87 -6.65 -7.66
CA ARG A 193 10.38 -6.75 -9.00
C ARG A 193 10.35 -5.38 -9.67
N GLY A 194 11.51 -4.73 -9.76
CA GLY A 194 11.67 -3.55 -10.61
C GLY A 194 11.22 -3.87 -12.03
N ILE A 195 10.84 -2.83 -12.80
CA ILE A 195 10.34 -2.90 -14.18
C ILE A 195 11.22 -3.78 -15.12
N ASP A 196 12.47 -4.08 -14.74
CA ASP A 196 13.44 -4.90 -15.47
C ASP A 196 13.86 -6.22 -14.79
N SER A 197 13.18 -6.66 -13.73
CA SER A 197 13.52 -7.93 -13.07
C SER A 197 12.88 -9.13 -13.79
N GLU A 198 13.73 -10.03 -14.30
CA GLU A 198 13.35 -11.18 -15.14
C GLU A 198 12.15 -11.96 -14.60
N LYS A 199 11.13 -12.19 -15.45
CA LYS A 199 10.14 -13.25 -15.24
C LYS A 199 10.89 -14.57 -15.07
N ARG A 200 10.82 -15.19 -13.88
CA ARG A 200 11.33 -16.56 -13.73
C ARG A 200 10.34 -17.50 -14.41
N PRO A 201 10.76 -18.35 -15.36
CA PRO A 201 9.97 -19.50 -15.78
C PRO A 201 10.04 -20.56 -14.68
N GLY A 202 8.89 -21.01 -14.17
CA GLY A 202 8.76 -22.21 -13.34
C GLY A 202 8.97 -22.01 -11.84
N LEU A 203 7.91 -21.56 -11.16
CA LEU A 203 7.39 -22.31 -10.01
C LEU A 203 6.24 -23.17 -10.52
#